data_AF-A0A538AFU7-F1
#
_entry.id   AF-A0A538AFU7-F1
#
_cell.length_a   1.000
_cell.length_b   1.000
_cell.length_c   1.000
_cell.angle_alpha   90.00
_cell.angle_beta   90.00
_cell.angle_gamma   90.00
#
_symmetry.space_group_name_H-M   'P 1'
#
loop_
_entity.id
_entity.type
_entity.pdbx_description
1 polymer ?
#
loop_
_entity_poly.entity_id
_entity_poly.type
_entity_poly.pdbx_seq_one_letter_code
_entity_poly.pdbx_strand_id
1 'polypeptide(L)'
;MVALVVAGAGIGTSFIAFGRSNLKPLPAVPVGHGYVIRFPDGPLGYEKKGLAILDAATNLPAGTKVDLYYFSAEEENPGETDVKDGRIPIRLWNGFCHATERGLEGTTMKITAIVSPVSTEVLGGGGRIRQPAPPPPWQPPSVQAVLGPYFEKVSGDQVVEQGGQRELVASTLFQLPAGTCQKVYGDVPPGPFPQPPFTSCPNPDGALPVEAGDWNTTGDVASAFDAALTAGDTQTLHRLADPSVSSFGAWASTGSRHPSWTGNVPFGDPSVATGCGALVHLRTVGAQLAPSDGENAAMTYFLILRPDGWKVWGQLPVTP
;
A
#
# COMPACT_ATOMS: atom_id res chain seq x y z
N MET A 1 70.67 0.70 28.37
CA MET A 1 69.86 0.62 27.13
C MET A 1 68.42 0.34 27.54
N VAL A 2 67.55 1.32 27.36
CA VAL A 2 66.12 1.24 27.66
C VAL A 2 65.42 0.72 26.41
N ALA A 3 64.78 -0.44 26.49
CA ALA A 3 63.95 -0.98 25.41
C ALA A 3 62.48 -0.66 25.73
N LEU A 4 61.89 0.19 24.90
CA LEU A 4 60.53 0.69 24.99
C LEU A 4 59.55 -0.33 24.40
N VAL A 5 58.48 -0.60 25.14
CA VAL A 5 57.29 -1.36 24.70
C VAL A 5 56.48 -0.52 23.71
N VAL A 6 56.08 -1.09 22.58
CA VAL A 6 54.98 -0.55 21.76
C VAL A 6 53.98 -1.68 21.49
N ALA A 7 52.91 -1.68 22.27
CA ALA A 7 51.69 -2.42 21.97
C ALA A 7 50.78 -1.50 21.13
N GLY A 8 50.62 -1.82 19.84
CA GLY A 8 49.71 -1.12 18.94
C GLY A 8 48.38 -1.86 18.86
N ALA A 9 47.37 -1.38 19.59
CA ALA A 9 45.97 -1.73 19.36
C ALA A 9 45.46 -0.95 18.14
N GLY A 10 45.23 -1.64 17.02
CA GLY A 10 44.63 -1.06 15.82
C GLY A 10 43.11 -1.20 15.85
N ILE A 11 42.42 -0.20 16.41
CA ILE A 11 40.98 0.01 16.19
C ILE A 11 40.83 0.65 14.81
N GLY A 12 40.46 -0.14 13.81
CA GLY A 12 40.15 0.34 12.47
C GLY A 12 38.72 0.86 12.38
N THR A 13 38.46 2.07 12.83
CA THR A 13 37.25 2.81 12.43
C THR A 13 37.54 3.55 11.13
N SER A 14 37.20 2.93 10.00
CA SER A 14 37.20 3.61 8.71
C SER A 14 35.97 4.52 8.61
N PHE A 15 36.12 5.77 9.04
CA PHE A 15 35.25 6.85 8.60
C PHE A 15 35.64 7.24 7.16
N ILE A 16 34.97 6.67 6.17
CA ILE A 16 34.95 7.27 4.83
C ILE A 16 33.82 8.29 4.83
N ALA A 17 34.19 9.54 5.17
CA ALA A 17 33.40 10.71 4.86
C ALA A 17 33.84 11.24 3.49
N PHE A 18 33.12 10.91 2.42
CA PHE A 18 33.24 11.57 1.12
C PHE A 18 31.87 11.76 0.48
N GLY A 19 31.49 13.02 0.31
CA GLY A 19 30.31 13.46 -0.44
C GLY A 19 29.40 14.35 0.39
N ARG A 20 29.38 15.65 0.09
CA ARG A 20 28.37 16.62 0.57
C ARG A 20 27.00 16.29 -0.02
N SER A 21 26.42 15.19 0.42
CA SER A 21 25.01 14.88 0.20
C SER A 21 24.28 15.54 1.36
N ASN A 22 23.40 16.50 1.11
CA ASN A 22 22.50 17.07 2.13
C ASN A 22 21.44 16.04 2.59
N LEU A 23 21.78 14.76 2.61
CA LEU A 23 20.89 13.67 2.97
C LEU A 23 20.84 13.56 4.48
N LYS A 24 19.63 13.62 5.03
CA LYS A 24 19.41 13.32 6.43
C LYS A 24 19.83 11.86 6.68
N PRO A 25 20.76 11.59 7.61
CA PRO A 25 21.14 10.20 7.91
C PRO A 25 19.95 9.48 8.52
N LEU A 26 19.63 8.29 8.01
CA LEU A 26 18.71 7.40 8.71
C LEU A 26 19.44 6.73 9.88
N PRO A 27 18.79 6.59 11.04
CA PRO A 27 19.31 5.73 12.09
C PRO A 27 19.42 4.29 11.58
N ALA A 28 20.53 3.63 11.90
CA ALA A 28 20.66 2.21 11.65
C ALA A 28 19.59 1.45 12.46
N VAL A 29 19.00 0.42 11.86
CA VAL A 29 18.06 -0.46 12.54
C VAL A 29 18.87 -1.53 13.28
N PRO A 30 18.81 -1.60 14.62
CA PRO A 30 19.47 -2.67 15.35
C PRO A 30 18.90 -4.03 14.93
N VAL A 31 19.77 -5.05 14.86
CA VAL A 31 19.30 -6.44 14.70
C VAL A 31 18.64 -6.86 16.02
N GLY A 32 17.31 -6.68 16.10
CA GLY A 32 16.46 -7.11 17.21
C GLY A 32 15.88 -8.51 16.99
N HIS A 33 14.84 -8.87 17.74
CA HIS A 33 14.15 -10.17 17.67
C HIS A 33 13.32 -10.41 16.38
N GLY A 34 13.49 -9.59 15.34
CA GLY A 34 12.74 -9.70 14.10
C GLY A 34 13.28 -8.80 12.99
N TYR A 35 12.78 -8.99 11.78
CA TYR A 35 13.06 -8.18 10.60
C TYR A 35 12.10 -6.99 10.53
N VAL A 36 12.60 -5.86 10.06
CA VAL A 36 11.81 -4.63 9.96
C VAL A 36 12.28 -3.76 8.81
N ILE A 37 11.32 -3.04 8.22
CA ILE A 37 11.50 -1.96 7.26
C ILE A 37 10.94 -0.70 7.91
N ARG A 38 11.79 0.34 8.00
CA ARG A 38 11.43 1.64 8.57
C ARG A 38 11.59 2.71 7.52
N PHE A 39 10.46 3.19 7.02
CA PHE A 39 10.44 4.38 6.19
C PHE A 39 10.82 5.61 7.00
N PRO A 40 11.42 6.64 6.37
CA PRO A 40 11.60 7.93 7.03
C PRO A 40 10.25 8.62 7.27
N ASP A 41 10.23 9.62 8.16
CA ASP A 41 9.04 10.48 8.36
C ASP A 41 8.77 11.42 7.18
N GLY A 42 9.74 11.57 6.27
CA GLY A 42 9.65 12.41 5.07
C GLY A 42 10.87 12.27 4.16
N PRO A 43 10.92 13.02 3.04
CA PRO A 43 12.06 13.01 2.12
C PRO A 43 13.39 13.29 2.85
N LEU A 44 14.36 12.41 2.66
CA LEU A 44 15.73 12.58 3.20
C LEU A 44 16.52 13.63 2.43
N GLY A 45 16.04 13.98 1.24
CA GLY A 45 16.60 14.96 0.33
C GLY A 45 16.06 14.72 -1.08
N TYR A 46 16.72 15.33 -2.06
CA TYR A 46 16.33 15.24 -3.46
C TYR A 46 17.56 14.98 -4.34
N GLU A 47 17.41 14.10 -5.34
CA GLU A 47 18.41 13.96 -6.38
C GLU A 47 18.27 15.04 -7.46
N LYS A 48 19.22 15.06 -8.39
CA LYS A 48 19.12 15.88 -9.60
C LYS A 48 17.80 15.54 -10.31
N LYS A 49 17.12 16.57 -10.84
CA LYS A 49 15.76 16.51 -11.42
C LYS A 49 14.62 16.36 -10.39
N GLY A 50 14.87 16.57 -9.09
CA GLY A 50 13.79 16.70 -8.11
C GLY A 50 13.17 15.38 -7.63
N LEU A 51 13.81 14.24 -7.90
CA LEU A 51 13.42 12.94 -7.34
C LEU A 51 13.58 12.97 -5.82
N ALA A 52 12.49 12.73 -5.08
CA ALA A 52 12.52 12.58 -3.64
C ALA A 52 13.26 11.30 -3.24
N ILE A 53 14.14 11.40 -2.25
CA ILE A 53 14.88 10.28 -1.69
C ILE A 53 14.15 9.82 -0.44
N LEU A 54 13.60 8.61 -0.48
CA LEU A 54 12.75 8.05 0.57
C LEU A 54 13.29 6.71 1.09
N ASP A 55 14.61 6.53 1.03
CA ASP A 55 15.27 5.27 1.41
C ASP A 55 14.76 4.77 2.76
N ALA A 56 14.29 3.53 2.80
CA ALA A 56 13.85 2.90 4.03
C ALA A 56 15.02 2.18 4.69
N ALA A 57 15.14 2.27 6.01
CA ALA A 57 16.14 1.56 6.78
C ALA A 57 15.66 0.13 7.09
N THR A 58 16.54 -0.86 7.03
CA THR A 58 16.19 -2.26 7.30
C THR A 58 17.36 -3.04 7.87
N ASN A 59 17.06 -4.15 8.57
CA ASN A 59 18.03 -5.15 9.00
C ASN A 59 18.01 -6.43 8.12
N LEU A 60 17.35 -6.39 6.96
CA LEU A 60 17.38 -7.47 5.98
C LEU A 60 18.80 -7.65 5.40
N PRO A 61 19.17 -8.88 4.98
CA PRO A 61 20.45 -9.14 4.33
C PRO A 61 20.63 -8.29 3.07
N ALA A 62 21.87 -7.87 2.80
CA ALA A 62 22.19 -7.21 1.54
C ALA A 62 21.87 -8.12 0.33
N GLY A 63 21.32 -7.53 -0.73
CA GLY A 63 20.83 -8.25 -1.90
C GLY A 63 19.44 -8.85 -1.75
N THR A 64 18.77 -8.67 -0.61
CA THR A 64 17.34 -9.02 -0.47
C THR A 64 16.54 -8.23 -1.50
N LYS A 65 15.81 -8.94 -2.35
CA LYS A 65 14.93 -8.34 -3.36
C LYS A 65 13.64 -7.87 -2.70
N VAL A 66 13.20 -6.68 -3.08
CA VAL A 66 12.04 -6.00 -2.52
C VAL A 66 11.16 -5.52 -3.67
N ASP A 67 9.91 -5.96 -3.64
CA ASP A 67 8.86 -5.42 -4.51
C ASP A 67 8.39 -4.11 -3.88
N LEU A 68 8.43 -3.04 -4.65
CA LEU A 68 8.00 -1.71 -4.27
C LEU A 68 6.73 -1.36 -5.03
N TYR A 69 5.71 -0.97 -4.29
CA TYR A 69 4.46 -0.52 -4.86
C TYR A 69 4.27 0.96 -4.54
N TYR A 70 4.34 1.78 -5.57
CA TYR A 70 4.07 3.22 -5.50
C TYR A 70 2.65 3.47 -5.95
N PHE A 71 1.90 4.15 -5.11
CA PHE A 71 0.50 4.41 -5.41
C PHE A 71 0.09 5.82 -5.01
N SER A 72 -0.61 6.49 -5.91
CA SER A 72 -1.25 7.79 -5.75
C SER A 72 -2.57 7.78 -6.49
N ALA A 73 -3.30 8.88 -6.45
CA ALA A 73 -4.49 9.01 -7.28
C ALA A 73 -4.20 9.08 -8.77
N GLU A 74 -3.00 9.46 -9.15
CA GLU A 74 -2.63 9.72 -10.55
C GLU A 74 -1.79 8.60 -11.14
N GLU A 75 -1.05 7.90 -10.29
CA GLU A 75 -0.04 6.94 -10.72
C GLU A 75 0.00 5.73 -9.80
N GLU A 76 -0.15 4.57 -10.41
CA GLU A 76 0.24 3.27 -9.88
C GLU A 76 1.48 2.83 -10.64
N ASN A 77 2.55 2.54 -9.90
CA ASN A 77 3.81 2.15 -10.50
C ASN A 77 4.43 1.02 -9.66
N PRO A 78 4.44 -0.23 -10.15
CA PRO A 78 5.23 -1.27 -9.54
C PRO A 78 6.72 -1.01 -9.83
N GLY A 79 7.56 -1.30 -8.86
CA GLY A 79 9.00 -1.24 -8.99
C GLY A 79 9.65 -2.37 -8.21
N GLU A 80 10.92 -2.59 -8.47
CA GLU A 80 11.71 -3.58 -7.76
C GLU A 80 13.04 -2.96 -7.39
N THR A 81 13.57 -3.38 -6.24
CA THR A 81 14.89 -2.95 -5.81
C THR A 81 15.54 -4.01 -4.94
N ASP A 82 16.81 -3.80 -4.60
CA ASP A 82 17.55 -4.67 -3.69
C ASP A 82 18.02 -3.89 -2.45
N VAL A 83 18.05 -4.57 -1.31
CA VAL A 83 18.65 -4.03 -0.09
C VAL A 83 20.15 -3.80 -0.29
N LYS A 84 20.61 -2.56 -0.04
CA LYS A 84 22.02 -2.15 -0.11
C LYS A 84 22.38 -1.38 1.14
N ASP A 85 23.46 -1.76 1.81
CA ASP A 85 23.98 -1.09 3.01
C ASP A 85 22.92 -0.86 4.11
N GLY A 86 22.07 -1.87 4.35
CA GLY A 86 20.97 -1.81 5.32
C GLY A 86 19.83 -0.87 4.92
N ARG A 87 19.69 -0.58 3.63
CA ARG A 87 18.68 0.34 3.09
C ARG A 87 17.97 -0.26 1.89
N ILE A 88 16.71 0.08 1.73
CA ILE A 88 15.91 -0.15 0.53
C ILE A 88 15.91 1.18 -0.22
N PRO A 89 16.61 1.31 -1.36
CA PRO A 89 16.72 2.57 -2.06
C PRO A 89 15.42 2.89 -2.78
N ILE A 90 14.85 4.06 -2.47
CA ILE A 90 13.54 4.50 -2.99
C ILE A 90 13.68 5.89 -3.60
N ARG A 91 13.39 6.00 -4.89
CA ARG A 91 13.42 7.25 -5.65
C ARG A 91 12.03 7.51 -6.18
N LEU A 92 11.44 8.59 -5.72
CA LEU A 92 10.08 8.89 -6.07
C LEU A 92 10.00 10.21 -6.82
N TRP A 93 9.30 10.18 -7.94
CA TRP A 93 9.08 11.35 -8.77
C TRP A 93 7.83 12.07 -8.28
N ASN A 94 7.98 13.35 -7.93
CA ASN A 94 6.82 14.20 -7.67
C ASN A 94 6.27 14.74 -8.99
N GLY A 95 5.55 13.88 -9.70
CA GLY A 95 5.07 14.17 -11.05
C GLY A 95 4.05 15.29 -11.09
N PHE A 96 3.20 15.33 -10.07
CA PHE A 96 1.98 16.11 -10.08
C PHE A 96 1.81 16.90 -8.79
N CYS A 97 1.12 18.01 -8.91
CA CYS A 97 0.75 18.88 -7.81
C CYS A 97 -0.72 19.24 -7.99
N HIS A 98 -1.44 19.31 -6.87
CA HIS A 98 -2.85 19.70 -6.83
C HIS A 98 -2.94 21.14 -6.35
N ALA A 99 -3.61 21.96 -7.15
CA ALA A 99 -4.04 23.26 -6.66
C ALA A 99 -5.20 23.07 -5.70
N THR A 100 -5.07 23.57 -4.48
CA THR A 100 -6.14 23.62 -3.48
C THR A 100 -6.44 25.07 -3.11
N GLU A 101 -7.52 25.32 -2.37
CA GLU A 101 -7.81 26.64 -1.81
C GLU A 101 -6.68 27.16 -0.89
N ARG A 102 -5.90 26.25 -0.30
CA ARG A 102 -4.76 26.56 0.60
C ARG A 102 -3.46 26.77 -0.17
N GLY A 103 -3.47 26.63 -1.48
CA GLY A 103 -2.31 26.69 -2.36
C GLY A 103 -1.96 25.35 -2.96
N LEU A 104 -0.74 25.26 -3.49
CA LEU A 104 -0.26 24.07 -4.17
C LEU A 104 0.12 23.00 -3.13
N GLU A 105 -0.40 21.78 -3.30
CA GLU A 105 -0.04 20.60 -2.52
C GLU A 105 0.61 19.57 -3.45
N GLY A 106 1.69 18.91 -3.00
CA GLY A 106 2.31 17.84 -3.80
C GLY A 106 1.48 16.56 -3.78
N THR A 107 1.89 15.54 -4.53
CA THR A 107 1.19 14.26 -4.49
C THR A 107 1.35 13.57 -3.13
N THR A 108 0.24 13.05 -2.59
CA THR A 108 0.29 12.06 -1.52
C THR A 108 0.57 10.69 -2.15
N MET A 109 1.73 10.12 -1.84
CA MET A 109 2.11 8.80 -2.32
C MET A 109 2.06 7.80 -1.17
N LYS A 110 1.44 6.67 -1.42
CA LYS A 110 1.65 5.47 -0.63
C LYS A 110 2.82 4.69 -1.20
N ILE A 111 3.68 4.22 -0.32
CA ILE A 111 4.77 3.32 -0.68
C ILE A 111 4.61 2.07 0.17
N THR A 112 4.50 0.93 -0.49
CA THR A 112 4.50 -0.38 0.16
C THR A 112 5.76 -1.13 -0.30
N ALA A 113 6.52 -1.64 0.65
CA ALA A 113 7.65 -2.53 0.42
C ALA A 113 7.26 -3.94 0.85
N ILE A 114 7.35 -4.89 -0.07
CA ILE A 114 7.02 -6.30 0.12
C ILE A 114 8.29 -7.12 -0.08
N VAL A 115 8.58 -7.99 0.88
CA VAL A 115 9.66 -8.95 0.77
C VAL A 115 9.06 -10.34 0.91
N SER A 116 9.09 -11.08 -0.19
CA SER A 116 8.50 -12.41 -0.31
C SER A 116 9.54 -13.44 -0.82
N PRO A 117 9.41 -14.74 -0.45
CA PRO A 117 10.26 -15.80 -0.98
C PRO A 117 10.03 -16.05 -2.49
N VAL A 118 8.84 -15.68 -2.99
CA VAL A 118 8.49 -15.72 -4.41
C VAL A 118 8.44 -14.28 -4.94
N SER A 119 8.64 -14.08 -6.25
CA SER A 119 8.33 -12.78 -6.83
C SER A 119 6.83 -12.60 -6.70
N THR A 120 6.39 -11.50 -6.11
CA THR A 120 4.96 -11.23 -6.01
C THR A 120 4.39 -10.72 -7.31
N GLU A 121 5.24 -10.49 -8.36
CA GLU A 121 4.95 -9.89 -9.67
C GLU A 121 3.45 -9.65 -9.79
N VAL A 122 3.02 -8.57 -9.13
CA VAL A 122 1.60 -8.35 -8.87
C VAL A 122 1.02 -8.02 -10.23
N LEU A 123 0.53 -9.05 -10.92
CA LEU A 123 -0.32 -8.90 -12.07
C LEU A 123 -1.43 -7.97 -11.61
N GLY A 124 -1.45 -6.74 -12.13
CA GLY A 124 -2.46 -5.72 -11.88
C GLY A 124 -3.83 -6.16 -12.40
N GLY A 125 -4.37 -7.22 -11.82
CA GLY A 125 -5.59 -7.89 -12.24
C GLY A 125 -5.78 -9.14 -11.38
N GLY A 126 -6.75 -9.08 -10.47
CA GLY A 126 -7.16 -10.14 -9.53
C GLY A 126 -7.70 -11.40 -10.19
N GLY A 127 -6.92 -12.04 -11.06
CA GLY A 127 -7.16 -13.39 -11.54
C GLY A 127 -6.66 -14.42 -10.54
N ARG A 128 -7.50 -15.40 -10.20
CA ARG A 128 -7.14 -16.56 -9.38
C ARG A 128 -5.84 -17.20 -9.89
N ILE A 129 -4.77 -17.16 -9.12
CA ILE A 129 -3.60 -18.01 -9.38
C ILE A 129 -3.89 -19.40 -8.81
N ARG A 130 -4.17 -20.36 -9.71
CA ARG A 130 -4.00 -21.81 -9.46
C ARG A 130 -2.56 -22.05 -8.93
N GLN A 131 -2.40 -22.63 -7.74
CA GLN A 131 -1.11 -23.14 -7.24
C GLN A 131 -0.89 -24.64 -7.59
N PRO A 132 0.34 -25.21 -7.55
CA PRO A 132 1.67 -24.59 -7.65
C PRO A 132 2.65 -25.39 -8.55
N ALA A 133 3.43 -24.72 -9.40
CA ALA A 133 4.85 -25.09 -9.51
C ALA A 133 5.57 -24.24 -8.46
N PRO A 134 6.53 -24.75 -7.67
CA PRO A 134 7.31 -23.88 -6.80
C PRO A 134 8.03 -22.90 -7.73
N PRO A 135 7.72 -21.59 -7.68
CA PRO A 135 8.54 -20.63 -8.39
C PRO A 135 9.97 -20.85 -7.90
N PRO A 136 11.00 -20.82 -8.77
CA PRO A 136 12.36 -20.77 -8.27
C PRO A 136 12.43 -19.65 -7.23
N PRO A 137 13.13 -19.86 -6.11
CA PRO A 137 13.18 -18.86 -5.07
C PRO A 137 13.79 -17.59 -5.69
N TRP A 138 12.96 -16.55 -5.75
CA TRP A 138 13.27 -15.30 -6.45
C TRP A 138 14.41 -14.57 -5.75
N GLN A 139 14.50 -14.76 -4.43
CA GLN A 139 15.53 -14.23 -3.56
C GLN A 139 16.90 -14.88 -3.85
N PRO A 140 18.03 -14.14 -3.75
CA PRO A 140 19.35 -14.73 -3.91
C PRO A 140 19.67 -15.82 -2.87
N PRO A 141 20.54 -16.81 -3.20
CA PRO A 141 20.93 -17.86 -2.25
C PRO A 141 21.50 -17.34 -0.92
N SER A 142 22.21 -16.20 -0.96
CA SER A 142 22.73 -15.54 0.24
C SER A 142 21.63 -15.07 1.19
N VAL A 143 20.49 -14.64 0.66
CA VAL A 143 19.32 -14.20 1.43
C VAL A 143 18.58 -15.42 1.97
N GLN A 144 18.36 -16.44 1.13
CA GLN A 144 17.72 -17.70 1.53
C GLN A 144 18.48 -18.41 2.66
N ALA A 145 19.81 -18.35 2.70
CA ALA A 145 20.59 -18.93 3.79
C ALA A 145 20.24 -18.32 5.15
N VAL A 146 19.90 -17.03 5.17
CA VAL A 146 19.55 -16.27 6.38
C VAL A 146 18.06 -16.38 6.70
N LEU A 147 17.19 -16.11 5.72
CA LEU A 147 15.73 -16.02 5.90
C LEU A 147 15.02 -17.37 5.76
N GLY A 148 15.67 -18.36 5.15
CA GLY A 148 15.06 -19.61 4.71
C GLY A 148 14.53 -19.51 3.28
N PRO A 149 14.51 -20.61 2.50
CA PRO A 149 13.98 -20.61 1.13
C PRO A 149 12.50 -20.27 1.04
N TYR A 150 11.74 -20.44 2.13
CA TYR A 150 10.31 -20.09 2.23
C TYR A 150 10.06 -19.02 3.29
N PHE A 151 11.10 -18.27 3.66
CA PHE A 151 11.04 -17.23 4.69
C PHE A 151 10.61 -17.74 6.06
N GLU A 152 10.83 -19.03 6.37
CA GLU A 152 10.42 -19.62 7.65
C GLU A 152 11.14 -19.02 8.86
N LYS A 153 12.27 -18.33 8.65
CA LYS A 153 13.03 -17.62 9.69
C LYS A 153 12.68 -16.13 9.77
N VAL A 154 11.83 -15.62 8.88
CA VAL A 154 11.32 -14.24 8.95
C VAL A 154 10.35 -14.13 10.12
N SER A 155 10.53 -13.09 10.93
CA SER A 155 9.79 -12.82 12.17
C SER A 155 9.71 -11.31 12.41
N GLY A 156 8.78 -10.86 13.25
CA GLY A 156 8.59 -9.45 13.59
C GLY A 156 7.15 -8.99 13.34
N ASP A 157 6.83 -7.77 13.81
CA ASP A 157 5.46 -7.23 13.77
C ASP A 157 4.96 -6.90 12.36
N GLN A 158 5.86 -6.81 11.38
CA GLN A 158 5.57 -6.53 9.97
C GLN A 158 5.41 -7.80 9.13
N VAL A 159 5.44 -8.98 9.76
CA VAL A 159 5.29 -10.25 9.05
C VAL A 159 3.81 -10.57 8.90
N VAL A 160 3.41 -10.86 7.66
CA VAL A 160 2.06 -11.30 7.30
C VAL A 160 2.11 -12.71 6.71
N GLU A 161 1.04 -13.47 6.90
CA GLU A 161 0.84 -14.76 6.23
C GLU A 161 -0.15 -14.58 5.07
N GLN A 162 0.34 -14.68 3.84
CA GLN A 162 -0.43 -14.49 2.62
C GLN A 162 -0.23 -15.68 1.68
N GLY A 163 -1.32 -16.30 1.22
CA GLY A 163 -1.24 -17.46 0.31
C GLY A 163 -0.47 -18.67 0.86
N GLY A 164 -0.42 -18.82 2.19
CA GLY A 164 0.35 -19.86 2.89
C GLY A 164 1.85 -19.57 2.99
N GLN A 165 2.28 -18.34 2.67
CA GLN A 165 3.67 -17.91 2.71
C GLN A 165 3.85 -16.75 3.68
N ARG A 166 5.05 -16.64 4.26
CA ARG A 166 5.43 -15.53 5.13
C ARG A 166 6.09 -14.44 4.32
N GLU A 167 5.58 -13.23 4.48
CA GLU A 167 6.08 -12.05 3.79
C GLU A 167 6.32 -10.94 4.82
N LEU A 168 7.31 -10.10 4.55
CA LEU A 168 7.53 -8.86 5.32
C LEU A 168 6.91 -7.71 4.53
N VAL A 169 5.89 -7.07 5.08
CA VAL A 169 5.16 -5.99 4.43
C VAL A 169 5.22 -4.74 5.30
N ALA A 170 5.68 -3.64 4.72
CA ALA A 170 5.66 -2.34 5.36
C ALA A 170 5.13 -1.30 4.39
N SER A 171 4.24 -0.42 4.89
CA SER A 171 3.68 0.67 4.10
C SER A 171 3.78 1.98 4.84
N THR A 172 3.86 3.07 4.10
CA THR A 172 3.74 4.43 4.63
C THR A 172 3.09 5.36 3.61
N LEU A 173 2.60 6.50 4.10
CA LEU A 173 2.12 7.59 3.26
C LEU A 173 3.09 8.75 3.36
N PHE A 174 3.50 9.26 2.20
CA PHE A 174 4.33 10.44 2.07
C PHE A 174 3.55 11.55 1.40
N GLN A 175 3.49 12.69 2.07
CA GLN A 175 3.11 13.93 1.42
C GLN A 175 4.37 14.55 0.81
N LEU A 176 4.45 14.57 -0.52
CA LEU A 176 5.57 15.22 -1.18
C LEU A 176 5.43 16.75 -1.08
N PRO A 177 6.52 17.49 -0.87
CA PRO A 177 6.47 18.95 -0.84
C PRO A 177 6.11 19.53 -2.20
N ALA A 178 5.15 20.46 -2.23
CA ALA A 178 4.66 21.08 -3.46
C ALA A 178 5.76 21.76 -4.30
N GLY A 179 6.79 22.30 -3.64
CA GLY A 179 7.95 22.92 -4.31
C GLY A 179 8.82 21.94 -5.12
N THR A 180 8.54 20.63 -5.06
CA THR A 180 9.29 19.60 -5.80
C THR A 180 8.50 19.05 -7.00
N CYS A 181 7.31 19.58 -7.24
CA CYS A 181 6.47 19.18 -8.35
C CYS A 181 7.04 19.59 -9.69
N GLN A 182 6.89 18.71 -10.67
CA GLN A 182 7.33 18.98 -12.05
C GLN A 182 6.22 19.47 -12.95
N LYS A 183 4.99 19.04 -12.69
CA LYS A 183 3.80 19.54 -13.35
C LYS A 183 2.78 19.91 -12.29
N VAL A 184 2.15 21.05 -12.46
CA VAL A 184 0.88 21.33 -11.78
C VAL A 184 -0.18 20.64 -12.60
N TYR A 185 -0.90 19.69 -12.01
CA TYR A 185 -2.08 19.14 -12.66
C TYR A 185 -3.12 20.26 -12.65
N GLY A 186 -3.45 20.77 -13.83
CA GLY A 186 -4.78 21.31 -14.05
C GLY A 186 -5.70 20.10 -14.21
N ASP A 187 -6.75 20.02 -13.39
CA ASP A 187 -7.97 19.23 -13.66
C ASP A 187 -8.14 17.85 -12.99
N VAL A 188 -7.53 17.56 -11.83
CA VAL A 188 -8.37 16.91 -10.81
C VAL A 188 -9.15 18.07 -10.22
N PRO A 189 -10.49 18.16 -10.41
CA PRO A 189 -11.24 19.30 -9.91
C PRO A 189 -10.93 19.43 -8.42
N PRO A 190 -10.28 20.52 -7.97
CA PRO A 190 -10.41 20.87 -6.56
C PRO A 190 -11.91 20.97 -6.34
N GLY A 191 -12.38 20.33 -5.28
CA GLY A 191 -13.80 20.11 -5.05
C GLY A 191 -14.69 21.36 -5.27
N PRO A 192 -16.00 21.15 -5.24
CA PRO A 192 -16.60 20.28 -4.23
C PRO A 192 -16.72 18.82 -4.67
N PHE A 193 -16.23 17.89 -3.85
CA PHE A 193 -16.66 16.48 -3.88
C PHE A 193 -17.96 16.34 -3.06
N PRO A 194 -18.81 15.33 -3.30
CA PRO A 194 -18.68 14.28 -4.33
C PRO A 194 -18.92 14.79 -5.75
N GLN A 195 -18.23 14.18 -6.71
CA GLN A 195 -18.49 14.32 -8.15
C GLN A 195 -19.19 13.05 -8.67
N PRO A 196 -20.03 13.14 -9.72
CA PRO A 196 -20.62 11.97 -10.35
C PRO A 196 -19.56 10.91 -10.72
N PRO A 197 -19.86 9.60 -10.59
CA PRO A 197 -21.15 9.00 -10.26
C PRO A 197 -21.46 8.91 -8.75
N PHE A 198 -20.58 9.41 -7.88
CA PHE A 198 -20.74 9.25 -6.44
C PHE A 198 -21.74 10.27 -5.87
N THR A 199 -22.63 9.79 -5.01
CA THR A 199 -23.58 10.63 -4.28
C THR A 199 -23.05 11.08 -2.91
N SER A 200 -22.02 10.40 -2.41
CA SER A 200 -21.33 10.71 -1.16
C SER A 200 -19.89 10.22 -1.21
N CYS A 201 -19.01 10.84 -0.43
CA CYS A 201 -17.64 10.41 -0.23
C CYS A 201 -17.35 10.29 1.27
N PRO A 202 -16.66 9.24 1.72
CA PRO A 202 -16.30 9.10 3.12
C PRO A 202 -15.26 10.15 3.52
N ASN A 203 -15.30 10.57 4.79
CA ASN A 203 -14.21 11.37 5.33
C ASN A 203 -12.98 10.46 5.52
N PRO A 204 -11.82 10.76 4.89
CA PRO A 204 -10.61 9.97 5.09
C PRO A 204 -10.03 10.08 6.52
N ASP A 205 -10.42 11.08 7.31
CA ASP A 205 -9.98 11.20 8.69
C ASP A 205 -10.42 10.00 9.52
N GLY A 206 -9.49 9.42 10.29
CA GLY A 206 -9.73 8.22 11.09
C GLY A 206 -9.84 6.92 10.29
N ALA A 207 -9.66 6.97 8.96
CA ALA A 207 -9.51 5.76 8.16
C ALA A 207 -8.14 5.12 8.37
N LEU A 208 -8.12 3.79 8.51
CA LEU A 208 -6.89 3.01 8.61
C LEU A 208 -6.34 2.70 7.21
N PRO A 209 -5.04 2.37 7.07
CA PRO A 209 -4.49 1.84 5.82
C PRO A 209 -5.20 0.54 5.42
N VAL A 210 -5.50 0.36 4.12
CA VAL A 210 -6.19 -0.84 3.62
C VAL A 210 -5.43 -2.14 3.92
N GLU A 211 -4.10 -2.09 4.03
CA GLU A 211 -3.23 -3.23 4.37
C GLU A 211 -3.34 -3.64 5.84
N ALA A 212 -3.86 -2.77 6.71
CA ALA A 212 -4.05 -3.10 8.12
C ALA A 212 -5.28 -4.01 8.34
N GLY A 213 -6.13 -4.18 7.33
CA GLY A 213 -7.31 -5.04 7.37
C GLY A 213 -7.06 -6.37 6.66
N ASP A 214 -7.81 -7.41 7.05
CA ASP A 214 -7.85 -8.67 6.29
C ASP A 214 -8.71 -8.47 5.03
N TRP A 215 -8.11 -8.63 3.86
CA TRP A 215 -8.76 -8.42 2.57
C TRP A 215 -9.77 -9.51 2.23
N ASN A 216 -9.74 -10.67 2.90
CA ASN A 216 -10.78 -11.68 2.70
C ASN A 216 -12.10 -11.20 3.34
N THR A 217 -12.01 -10.44 4.43
CA THR A 217 -13.19 -9.92 5.12
C THR A 217 -13.91 -8.82 4.34
N THR A 218 -13.26 -8.18 3.34
CA THR A 218 -13.97 -7.23 2.45
C THR A 218 -15.02 -7.94 1.60
N GLY A 219 -14.71 -9.15 1.13
CA GLY A 219 -15.66 -10.01 0.41
C GLY A 219 -16.85 -10.37 1.29
N ASP A 220 -16.61 -10.80 2.53
CA ASP A 220 -17.67 -11.14 3.49
C ASP A 220 -18.56 -9.93 3.80
N VAL A 221 -17.96 -8.76 4.04
CA VAL A 221 -18.70 -7.52 4.33
C VAL A 221 -19.51 -7.07 3.12
N ALA A 222 -18.93 -7.09 1.92
CA ALA A 222 -19.63 -6.73 0.69
C ALA A 222 -20.81 -7.68 0.41
N SER A 223 -20.59 -9.00 0.54
CA SER A 223 -21.64 -10.01 0.35
C SER A 223 -22.76 -9.88 1.38
N ALA A 224 -22.44 -9.64 2.64
CA ALA A 224 -23.44 -9.42 3.69
C ALA A 224 -24.23 -8.12 3.47
N PHE A 225 -23.56 -7.06 3.00
CA PHE A 225 -24.21 -5.79 2.66
C PHE A 225 -25.16 -5.93 1.47
N ASP A 226 -24.73 -6.60 0.39
CA ASP A 226 -25.55 -6.86 -0.80
C ASP A 226 -26.77 -7.74 -0.49
N ALA A 227 -26.58 -8.80 0.32
CA ALA A 227 -27.69 -9.64 0.78
C ALA A 227 -28.68 -8.84 1.65
N ALA A 228 -28.19 -7.92 2.49
CA ALA A 228 -29.03 -7.04 3.29
C ALA A 228 -29.80 -6.03 2.45
N LEU A 229 -29.22 -5.49 1.37
CA LEU A 229 -29.93 -4.67 0.38
C LEU A 229 -31.07 -5.46 -0.27
N THR A 230 -30.80 -6.69 -0.73
CA THR A 230 -31.82 -7.57 -1.33
C THR A 230 -32.93 -7.96 -0.34
N ALA A 231 -32.60 -8.14 0.94
CA ALA A 231 -33.56 -8.52 1.97
C ALA A 231 -34.32 -7.34 2.59
N GLY A 232 -33.87 -6.09 2.38
CA GLY A 232 -34.38 -4.91 3.08
C GLY A 232 -34.00 -4.85 4.56
N ASP A 233 -32.90 -5.49 4.97
CA ASP A 233 -32.41 -5.49 6.35
C ASP A 233 -31.64 -4.20 6.67
N THR A 234 -32.38 -3.16 7.04
CA THR A 234 -31.82 -1.83 7.33
C THR A 234 -30.87 -1.82 8.52
N GLN A 235 -31.05 -2.70 9.51
CA GLN A 235 -30.16 -2.77 10.67
C GLN A 235 -28.78 -3.27 10.27
N THR A 236 -28.71 -4.32 9.46
CA THR A 236 -27.43 -4.81 8.92
C THR A 236 -26.78 -3.79 8.00
N LEU A 237 -27.56 -3.12 7.15
CA LEU A 237 -27.04 -2.05 6.27
C LEU A 237 -26.39 -0.93 7.07
N HIS A 238 -27.04 -0.40 8.10
CA HIS A 238 -26.46 0.66 8.93
C HIS A 238 -25.21 0.21 9.71
N ARG A 239 -25.14 -1.06 10.13
CA ARG A 239 -23.96 -1.59 10.83
C ARG A 239 -22.73 -1.70 9.91
N LEU A 240 -22.97 -2.08 8.65
CA LEU A 240 -21.92 -2.35 7.66
C LEU A 240 -21.57 -1.12 6.81
N ALA A 241 -22.42 -0.09 6.78
CA ALA A 241 -22.15 1.14 6.04
C ALA A 241 -21.18 2.09 6.78
N ASP A 242 -20.42 2.87 6.02
CA ASP A 242 -19.68 4.02 6.57
C ASP A 242 -20.65 5.13 6.99
N PRO A 243 -20.35 5.91 8.05
CA PRO A 243 -21.20 7.03 8.46
C PRO A 243 -21.49 8.07 7.37
N SER A 244 -20.71 8.12 6.28
CA SER A 244 -21.03 8.98 5.13
C SER A 244 -22.28 8.57 4.36
N VAL A 245 -22.75 7.32 4.50
CA VAL A 245 -23.93 6.81 3.82
C VAL A 245 -25.18 7.22 4.58
N SER A 246 -25.87 8.25 4.10
CA SER A 246 -27.09 8.77 4.75
C SER A 246 -28.37 8.03 4.35
N SER A 247 -28.37 7.32 3.22
CA SER A 247 -29.54 6.59 2.72
C SER A 247 -29.18 5.42 1.80
N PHE A 248 -30.06 4.43 1.72
CA PHE A 248 -29.89 3.23 0.89
C PHE A 248 -30.78 3.19 -0.36
N GLY A 249 -31.62 4.21 -0.59
CA GLY A 249 -32.64 4.17 -1.64
C GLY A 249 -32.11 4.17 -3.09
N ALA A 250 -30.88 4.65 -3.30
CA ALA A 250 -30.23 4.68 -4.60
C ALA A 250 -29.21 3.54 -4.80
N TRP A 251 -29.09 2.63 -3.84
CA TRP A 251 -28.17 1.51 -3.92
C TRP A 251 -28.75 0.42 -4.83
N ALA A 252 -27.86 -0.26 -5.52
CA ALA A 252 -28.16 -1.36 -6.41
C ALA A 252 -27.60 -2.63 -5.77
N SER A 253 -28.26 -3.75 -6.02
CA SER A 253 -27.78 -5.05 -5.54
C SER A 253 -27.57 -5.98 -6.72
N THR A 254 -26.76 -7.02 -6.51
CA THR A 254 -26.72 -8.17 -7.43
C THR A 254 -28.08 -8.89 -7.55
N GLY A 255 -29.01 -8.61 -6.63
CA GLY A 255 -30.34 -9.22 -6.58
C GLY A 255 -30.36 -10.59 -5.91
N SER A 256 -29.24 -10.98 -5.30
CA SER A 256 -29.05 -12.27 -4.66
C SER A 256 -28.97 -12.15 -3.14
N ARG A 257 -29.48 -13.17 -2.45
CA ARG A 257 -29.25 -13.33 -1.00
C ARG A 257 -27.93 -14.05 -0.69
N HIS A 258 -27.30 -14.61 -1.72
CA HIS A 258 -26.04 -15.34 -1.64
C HIS A 258 -25.12 -14.93 -2.79
N PRO A 259 -24.71 -13.64 -2.86
CA PRO A 259 -23.75 -13.20 -3.87
C PRO A 259 -22.41 -13.88 -3.66
N SER A 260 -21.72 -14.15 -4.76
CA SER A 260 -20.38 -14.74 -4.75
C SER A 260 -19.34 -13.64 -4.89
N TRP A 261 -18.38 -13.61 -3.96
CA TRP A 261 -17.23 -12.73 -4.07
C TRP A 261 -16.28 -13.24 -5.15
N THR A 262 -16.00 -12.40 -6.16
CA THR A 262 -15.15 -12.77 -7.30
C THR A 262 -13.71 -12.29 -7.14
N GLY A 263 -13.50 -11.26 -6.33
CA GLY A 263 -12.17 -10.72 -6.04
C GLY A 263 -12.22 -9.30 -5.49
N ASN A 264 -11.04 -8.75 -5.21
CA ASN A 264 -10.88 -7.35 -4.84
C ASN A 264 -10.23 -6.58 -5.99
N VAL A 265 -10.66 -5.33 -6.16
CA VAL A 265 -9.93 -4.30 -6.90
C VAL A 265 -9.11 -3.54 -5.85
N PRO A 266 -7.78 -3.75 -5.82
CA PRO A 266 -6.90 -3.00 -4.93
C PRO A 266 -7.16 -1.50 -5.13
N PHE A 267 -7.29 -0.77 -4.03
CA PHE A 267 -7.42 0.69 -4.06
C PHE A 267 -8.69 1.23 -4.75
N GLY A 268 -9.65 0.35 -5.04
CA GLY A 268 -10.94 0.71 -5.65
C GLY A 268 -10.84 0.99 -7.14
N ASP A 269 -11.87 1.65 -7.67
CA ASP A 269 -11.95 2.04 -9.08
C ASP A 269 -11.28 3.43 -9.27
N PRO A 270 -10.53 3.71 -10.35
CA PRO A 270 -9.95 5.03 -10.61
C PRO A 270 -10.97 6.18 -10.58
N SER A 271 -12.24 5.91 -10.85
CA SER A 271 -13.33 6.86 -10.67
C SER A 271 -13.47 7.37 -9.23
N VAL A 272 -13.02 6.63 -8.21
CA VAL A 272 -13.00 7.11 -6.82
C VAL A 272 -12.06 8.30 -6.67
N ALA A 273 -10.91 8.31 -7.34
CA ALA A 273 -9.98 9.43 -7.28
C ALA A 273 -10.59 10.70 -7.88
N THR A 274 -11.27 10.58 -9.03
CA THR A 274 -11.94 11.71 -9.69
C THR A 274 -13.25 12.12 -9.01
N GLY A 275 -13.95 11.16 -8.42
CA GLY A 275 -15.25 11.29 -7.77
C GLY A 275 -15.21 11.79 -6.33
N CYS A 276 -14.20 11.34 -5.59
CA CYS A 276 -14.09 11.53 -4.13
C CYS A 276 -12.72 12.03 -3.66
N GLY A 277 -11.79 12.25 -4.60
CA GLY A 277 -10.46 12.75 -4.29
C GLY A 277 -9.48 11.64 -3.91
N ALA A 278 -8.20 11.99 -4.01
CA ALA A 278 -7.09 11.06 -3.89
C ALA A 278 -7.02 10.33 -2.56
N LEU A 279 -7.24 11.06 -1.46
CA LEU A 279 -7.17 10.48 -0.12
C LEU A 279 -8.24 9.42 0.12
N VAL A 280 -9.43 9.57 -0.44
CA VAL A 280 -10.49 8.55 -0.35
C VAL A 280 -10.10 7.32 -1.17
N HIS A 281 -9.58 7.52 -2.38
CA HIS A 281 -9.11 6.45 -3.24
C HIS A 281 -8.02 5.60 -2.57
N LEU A 282 -6.99 6.25 -1.98
CA LEU A 282 -5.91 5.59 -1.22
C LEU A 282 -6.38 4.76 -0.01
N ARG A 283 -7.60 4.99 0.47
CA ARG A 283 -8.21 4.34 1.64
C ARG A 283 -9.33 3.37 1.30
N THR A 284 -9.60 3.19 0.01
CA THR A 284 -10.71 2.38 -0.48
C THR A 284 -10.23 1.03 -0.98
N VAL A 285 -11.01 -0.03 -0.80
CA VAL A 285 -10.88 -1.30 -1.52
C VAL A 285 -12.18 -1.53 -2.29
N GLY A 286 -12.09 -1.97 -3.54
CA GLY A 286 -13.26 -2.46 -4.28
C GLY A 286 -13.45 -3.94 -4.03
N ALA A 287 -14.61 -4.39 -3.58
CA ALA A 287 -14.98 -5.81 -3.54
C ALA A 287 -15.96 -6.10 -4.68
N GLN A 288 -15.57 -6.98 -5.60
CA GLN A 288 -16.39 -7.39 -6.74
C GLN A 288 -17.25 -8.59 -6.39
N LEU A 289 -18.55 -8.48 -6.69
CA LEU A 289 -19.55 -9.53 -6.44
C LEU A 289 -20.25 -9.94 -7.73
N ALA A 290 -20.56 -11.23 -7.83
CA ALA A 290 -21.45 -11.83 -8.81
C ALA A 290 -22.81 -12.21 -8.17
N PRO A 291 -23.91 -12.26 -8.93
CA PRO A 291 -25.24 -12.62 -8.41
C PRO A 291 -25.36 -14.05 -7.85
N SER A 292 -24.47 -14.96 -8.21
CA SER A 292 -24.43 -16.35 -7.72
C SER A 292 -23.07 -16.96 -8.07
N ASP A 293 -22.91 -18.29 -8.02
CA ASP A 293 -21.73 -19.08 -8.44
C ASP A 293 -21.17 -18.77 -9.86
N GLY A 294 -21.69 -17.76 -10.56
CA GLY A 294 -21.11 -17.20 -11.78
C GLY A 294 -19.79 -16.46 -11.53
N GLU A 295 -18.94 -16.46 -12.55
CA GLU A 295 -17.59 -15.85 -12.49
C GLU A 295 -17.59 -14.35 -12.83
N ASN A 296 -18.67 -13.83 -13.43
CA ASN A 296 -18.73 -12.45 -13.90
C ASN A 296 -19.22 -11.52 -12.78
N ALA A 297 -18.34 -10.63 -12.33
CA ALA A 297 -18.69 -9.57 -11.41
C ALA A 297 -19.79 -8.68 -12.01
N ALA A 298 -20.82 -8.38 -11.23
CA ALA A 298 -21.91 -7.48 -11.60
C ALA A 298 -21.84 -6.14 -10.83
N MET A 299 -21.25 -6.14 -9.64
CA MET A 299 -21.16 -4.97 -8.77
C MET A 299 -19.79 -4.88 -8.12
N THR A 300 -19.26 -3.66 -8.01
CA THR A 300 -18.13 -3.35 -7.15
C THR A 300 -18.64 -2.52 -5.98
N TYR A 301 -18.49 -3.04 -4.76
CA TYR A 301 -18.70 -2.26 -3.53
C TYR A 301 -17.40 -1.62 -3.11
N PHE A 302 -17.43 -0.36 -2.71
CA PHE A 302 -16.27 0.35 -2.19
C PHE A 302 -16.29 0.36 -0.67
N LEU A 303 -15.20 -0.12 -0.08
CA LEU A 303 -15.03 -0.27 1.36
C LEU A 303 -13.89 0.59 1.86
N ILE A 304 -14.05 1.16 3.05
CA ILE A 304 -13.02 1.88 3.79
C ILE A 304 -12.79 1.20 5.14
N LEU A 305 -11.54 1.10 5.56
CA LEU A 305 -11.21 0.47 6.85
C LEU A 305 -11.33 1.49 7.99
N ARG A 306 -12.15 1.17 8.98
CA ARG A 306 -12.33 1.93 10.23
C ARG A 306 -11.84 1.12 11.43
N PRO A 307 -11.67 1.74 12.61
CA PRO A 307 -11.27 1.02 13.83
C PRO A 307 -12.20 -0.13 14.22
N ASP A 308 -13.47 -0.08 13.81
CA ASP A 308 -14.48 -1.12 14.06
C ASP A 308 -14.71 -2.06 12.86
N GLY A 309 -13.82 -2.03 11.85
CA GLY A 309 -13.82 -2.95 10.71
C GLY A 309 -14.05 -2.26 9.36
N TRP A 310 -14.20 -3.07 8.31
CA TRP A 310 -14.49 -2.59 6.96
C TRP A 310 -15.92 -2.05 6.86
N LYS A 311 -16.07 -0.90 6.20
CA LYS A 311 -17.34 -0.21 6.01
C LYS A 311 -17.61 0.09 4.55
N VAL A 312 -18.80 -0.25 4.07
CA VAL A 312 -19.24 0.03 2.69
C VAL A 312 -19.64 1.51 2.57
N TRP A 313 -19.07 2.25 1.63
CA TRP A 313 -19.35 3.68 1.45
C TRP A 313 -19.87 4.04 0.06
N GLY A 314 -19.58 3.23 -0.96
CA GLY A 314 -20.02 3.46 -2.33
C GLY A 314 -20.18 2.16 -3.12
N GLN A 315 -20.66 2.30 -4.35
CA GLN A 315 -20.81 1.19 -5.29
C GLN A 315 -20.72 1.67 -6.74
N LEU A 316 -20.31 0.78 -7.64
CA LEU A 316 -20.46 0.94 -9.09
C LEU A 316 -20.85 -0.37 -9.76
N PRO A 317 -21.76 -0.34 -10.75
CA PRO A 317 -21.99 -1.50 -11.59
C PRO A 317 -20.73 -1.84 -12.36
N VAL A 318 -20.40 -3.13 -12.45
CA VAL A 318 -19.30 -3.59 -13.30
C VAL A 318 -19.79 -3.47 -14.74
N THR A 319 -19.16 -2.57 -15.50
CA THR A 319 -19.47 -2.43 -16.92
C THR A 319 -18.74 -3.55 -17.66
N PRO A 320 -19.43 -4.37 -18.48
CA PRO A 320 -18.81 -5.48 -19.22
C PRO A 320 -17.81 -5.00 -20.28
#